data_AF-A0A7L6BD45-F1
#
_entry.id   AF-A0A7L6BD45-F1
#
_cell.length_a   1.000
_cell.length_b   1.000
_cell.length_c   1.000
_cell.angle_alpha   90.00
_cell.angle_beta   90.00
_cell.angle_gamma   90.00
#
_symmetry.space_group_name_H-M   'P 1'
#
loop_
_entity.id
_entity.type
_entity.pdbx_description
1 polymer ?
#
loop_
_entity_poly.entity_id
_entity_poly.type
_entity_poly.pdbx_seq_one_letter_code
_entity_poly.pdbx_strand_id
1 'polypeptide(L)'
;MLVTVTDLRHRVVHLTWRGGTPEATRTVATTPDGRPVVQLPERYRLGAWARVFGVRPEDLAEADGGHMIARDLRDGYVSLPWVGADPVGEYVRQVGVGRLLVAAARPEVPPLPEPVRLVLGLDLALHVGVLDLRRRAGYPLRPDGRWWSVAVRPRDAPVHPDDLPTRPSLASALDDCLTHLADDVAELVHTDPDEPLPVPGSPACEPGTDPVPALVRLAAQHAGRAVTLRVTRAGHTVHRHDDGGVRLIG
;
A
#
# COMPACT_ATOMS: atom_id res chain seq x y z
N MET A 1 -7.88 -6.73 -25.57
CA MET A 1 -6.66 -6.36 -24.84
C MET A 1 -5.97 -7.61 -24.32
N LEU A 2 -4.64 -7.65 -24.35
CA LEU A 2 -3.83 -8.72 -23.75
C LEU A 2 -3.19 -8.20 -22.46
N VAL A 3 -3.42 -8.86 -21.33
CA VAL A 3 -2.71 -8.56 -20.09
C VAL A 3 -1.73 -9.68 -19.82
N THR A 4 -0.50 -9.33 -19.51
CA THR A 4 0.52 -10.27 -19.02
C THR A 4 0.80 -9.95 -17.56
N VAL A 5 0.57 -10.89 -16.67
CA VAL A 5 0.95 -10.79 -15.26
C VAL A 5 2.14 -11.72 -15.02
N THR A 6 3.20 -11.24 -14.39
CA THR A 6 4.42 -12.03 -14.17
C THR A 6 5.10 -11.71 -12.85
N ASP A 7 5.70 -12.69 -12.20
CA ASP A 7 6.59 -12.46 -11.04
C ASP A 7 8.04 -12.14 -11.44
N LEU A 8 8.29 -11.93 -12.74
CA LEU A 8 9.61 -11.70 -13.36
C LEU A 8 10.63 -12.83 -13.17
N ARG A 9 10.25 -13.95 -12.56
CA ARG A 9 11.17 -15.06 -12.25
C ARG A 9 10.73 -16.37 -12.91
N HIS A 10 9.56 -16.86 -12.54
CA HIS A 10 9.15 -18.24 -12.81
C HIS A 10 7.71 -18.37 -13.27
N ARG A 11 6.87 -17.36 -13.07
CA ARG A 11 5.44 -17.40 -13.41
C ARG A 11 5.08 -16.27 -14.34
N VAL A 12 4.32 -16.63 -15.37
CA VAL A 12 3.69 -15.72 -16.34
C VAL A 12 2.29 -16.23 -16.61
N VAL A 13 1.31 -15.33 -16.57
CA VAL A 13 -0.08 -15.59 -16.95
C VAL A 13 -0.49 -14.57 -18.00
N HIS A 14 -1.10 -15.05 -19.09
CA HIS A 14 -1.65 -14.21 -20.14
C HIS A 14 -3.18 -14.23 -20.07
N LEU A 15 -3.77 -13.05 -19.87
CA LEU A 15 -5.22 -12.85 -19.82
C LEU A 15 -5.67 -12.16 -21.10
N THR A 16 -6.69 -12.71 -21.74
CA THR A 16 -7.29 -12.10 -22.91
C THR A 16 -8.61 -11.47 -22.51
N TRP A 17 -8.66 -10.14 -22.50
CA TRP A 17 -9.88 -9.38 -22.22
C TRP A 17 -10.52 -8.93 -23.53
N ARG A 18 -11.76 -9.34 -23.78
CA ARG A 18 -12.51 -9.05 -25.00
C ARG A 18 -13.92 -8.61 -24.64
N GLY A 19 -14.33 -7.44 -25.13
CA GLY A 19 -15.72 -7.00 -25.10
C GLY A 19 -16.59 -7.75 -26.11
N GLY A 20 -17.89 -7.47 -26.11
CA GLY A 20 -18.86 -7.98 -27.09
C GLY A 20 -19.59 -9.25 -26.66
N THR A 21 -19.27 -9.82 -25.50
CA THR A 21 -20.10 -10.84 -24.85
C THR A 21 -20.64 -10.27 -23.55
N PRO A 22 -21.96 -10.03 -23.43
CA PRO A 22 -22.56 -9.55 -22.20
C PRO A 22 -22.33 -10.57 -21.09
N GLU A 23 -21.81 -10.08 -19.97
CA GLU A 23 -21.60 -10.90 -18.79
C GLU A 23 -22.41 -10.38 -17.61
N ALA A 24 -22.82 -11.29 -16.73
CA ALA A 24 -23.47 -10.92 -15.50
C ALA A 24 -22.51 -10.10 -14.64
N THR A 25 -22.86 -8.84 -14.40
CA THR A 25 -22.14 -7.93 -13.52
C THR A 25 -23.01 -7.53 -12.34
N ARG A 26 -22.37 -7.15 -11.23
CA ARG A 26 -23.06 -6.61 -10.07
C ARG A 26 -22.96 -5.08 -10.09
N THR A 27 -24.09 -4.38 -10.03
CA THR A 27 -24.11 -2.95 -9.73
C THR A 27 -23.67 -2.75 -8.28
N VAL A 28 -22.66 -1.90 -8.08
CA VAL A 28 -22.06 -1.64 -6.76
C VAL A 28 -22.31 -0.23 -6.28
N ALA A 29 -22.54 0.71 -7.19
CA ALA A 29 -22.88 2.09 -6.88
C ALA A 29 -23.60 2.76 -8.06
N THR A 30 -24.10 3.96 -7.81
CA THR A 30 -24.58 4.89 -8.84
C THR A 30 -23.80 6.18 -8.68
N THR A 31 -23.29 6.73 -9.78
CA THR A 31 -22.60 8.03 -9.78
C THR A 31 -23.58 9.17 -9.52
N PRO A 32 -23.12 10.38 -9.13
CA PRO A 32 -23.99 11.51 -8.85
C PRO A 32 -24.88 11.94 -10.02
N ASP A 33 -24.45 11.71 -11.25
CA ASP A 33 -25.19 11.96 -12.49
C ASP A 33 -26.09 10.79 -12.92
N GLY A 34 -26.29 9.79 -12.05
CA GLY A 34 -27.25 8.70 -12.25
C GLY A 34 -26.74 7.52 -13.06
N ARG A 35 -25.44 7.48 -13.43
CA ARG A 35 -24.86 6.35 -14.17
C ARG A 35 -24.52 5.18 -13.25
N PRO A 36 -24.78 3.92 -13.67
CA PRO A 36 -24.47 2.77 -12.83
C PRO A 36 -22.96 2.48 -12.88
N VAL A 37 -22.39 2.20 -11.70
CA VAL A 37 -21.05 1.63 -11.56
C VAL A 37 -21.21 0.14 -11.28
N VAL A 38 -20.60 -0.68 -12.14
CA VAL A 38 -20.66 -2.13 -12.01
C VAL A 38 -19.27 -2.70 -11.73
N GLN A 39 -19.25 -3.88 -11.11
CA GLN A 39 -18.04 -4.66 -10.91
C GLN A 39 -18.04 -5.86 -11.85
N LEU A 40 -16.97 -5.99 -12.64
CA LEU A 40 -16.76 -7.09 -13.57
C LEU A 40 -16.47 -8.41 -12.86
N PRO A 41 -16.61 -9.58 -13.50
CA PRO A 41 -16.17 -10.85 -12.91
C PRO A 41 -14.67 -10.93 -12.63
N GLU A 42 -14.26 -11.81 -11.71
CA GLU A 42 -12.87 -11.90 -11.20
C GLU A 42 -11.80 -12.02 -12.29
N ARG A 43 -12.08 -12.67 -13.41
CA ARG A 43 -11.13 -12.80 -14.53
C ARG A 43 -10.70 -11.48 -15.17
N TYR A 44 -11.48 -10.42 -14.99
CA TYR A 44 -11.16 -9.06 -15.44
C TYR A 44 -10.57 -8.19 -14.33
N ARG A 45 -10.39 -8.70 -13.11
CA ARG A 45 -9.84 -7.96 -11.96
C ARG A 45 -8.40 -8.36 -11.74
N LEU A 46 -7.43 -7.47 -11.94
CA LEU A 46 -6.01 -7.83 -11.72
C LEU A 46 -5.75 -8.28 -10.28
N GLY A 47 -6.44 -7.69 -9.30
CA GLY A 47 -6.32 -8.06 -7.90
C GLY A 47 -6.70 -9.52 -7.61
N ALA A 48 -7.62 -10.12 -8.37
CA ALA A 48 -7.97 -11.53 -8.21
C ALA A 48 -6.80 -12.46 -8.59
N TRP A 49 -5.95 -12.01 -9.52
CA TRP A 49 -4.78 -12.76 -9.98
C TRP A 49 -3.58 -12.65 -9.04
N ALA A 50 -3.48 -11.62 -8.20
CA ALA A 50 -2.39 -11.47 -7.23
C ALA A 50 -2.21 -12.71 -6.34
N ARG A 51 -3.33 -13.36 -5.92
CA ARG A 51 -3.30 -14.59 -5.12
C ARG A 51 -2.57 -15.74 -5.82
N VAL A 52 -2.67 -15.83 -7.15
CA VAL A 52 -1.99 -16.86 -7.97
C VAL A 52 -0.48 -16.71 -7.90
N PHE A 53 0.00 -15.48 -7.74
CA PHE A 53 1.42 -15.15 -7.58
C PHE A 53 1.87 -15.08 -6.12
N GLY A 54 0.95 -15.31 -5.16
CA GLY A 54 1.26 -15.29 -3.73
C GLY A 54 1.61 -13.89 -3.20
N VAL A 55 1.21 -12.84 -3.92
CA VAL A 55 1.39 -11.42 -3.53
C VAL A 55 0.04 -10.80 -3.18
N ARG A 56 0.04 -9.65 -2.52
CA ARG A 56 -1.20 -8.91 -2.27
C ARG A 56 -1.63 -8.17 -3.55
N PRO A 57 -2.93 -7.94 -3.78
CA PRO A 57 -3.40 -7.12 -4.90
C PRO A 57 -2.72 -5.76 -5.01
N GLU A 58 -2.34 -5.19 -3.87
CA GLU A 58 -1.66 -3.90 -3.78
C GLU A 58 -0.17 -3.95 -4.15
N ASP A 59 0.44 -5.14 -4.23
CA ASP A 59 1.83 -5.34 -4.67
C ASP A 59 1.94 -5.47 -6.20
N LEU A 60 0.81 -5.41 -6.93
CA LEU A 60 0.83 -5.39 -8.39
C LEU A 60 1.19 -4.00 -8.91
N ALA A 61 2.15 -3.94 -9.83
CA ALA A 61 2.60 -2.72 -10.47
C ALA A 61 2.72 -2.90 -11.99
N GLU A 62 2.64 -1.81 -12.75
CA GLU A 62 3.01 -1.80 -14.16
C GLU A 62 4.51 -2.12 -14.30
N ALA A 63 4.85 -3.04 -15.18
CA ALA A 63 6.22 -3.55 -15.29
C ALA A 63 7.17 -2.62 -16.06
N ASP A 64 6.64 -1.63 -16.78
CA ASP A 64 7.38 -0.66 -17.59
C ASP A 64 7.78 0.61 -16.80
N GLY A 65 7.26 0.81 -15.59
CA GLY A 65 7.63 1.94 -14.76
C GLY A 65 7.38 1.79 -13.26
N GLY A 66 6.93 0.62 -12.79
CA GLY A 66 6.57 0.40 -11.38
C GLY A 66 5.34 1.18 -10.93
N HIS A 67 4.61 1.81 -11.85
CA HIS A 67 3.42 2.58 -11.53
C HIS A 67 2.36 1.69 -10.88
N MET A 68 1.68 2.26 -9.91
CA MET A 68 0.61 1.55 -9.22
C MET A 68 -0.53 1.27 -10.19
N ILE A 69 -1.01 0.02 -10.18
CA ILE A 69 -2.23 -0.35 -10.90
C ILE A 69 -3.42 0.44 -10.33
N ALA A 70 -4.08 1.21 -11.20
CA ALA A 70 -5.27 1.97 -10.83
C ALA A 70 -6.36 1.05 -10.25
N ARG A 71 -7.14 1.56 -9.29
CA ARG A 71 -8.08 0.71 -8.53
C ARG A 71 -9.19 0.13 -9.38
N ASP A 72 -9.75 0.91 -10.30
CA ASP A 72 -10.72 0.47 -11.29
C ASP A 72 -10.20 -0.74 -12.09
N LEU A 73 -8.93 -0.70 -12.48
CA LEU A 73 -8.24 -1.79 -13.15
C LEU A 73 -7.95 -2.99 -12.21
N ARG A 74 -7.53 -2.73 -10.98
CA ARG A 74 -7.25 -3.76 -9.97
C ARG A 74 -8.50 -4.51 -9.53
N ASP A 75 -9.58 -3.79 -9.26
CA ASP A 75 -10.82 -4.30 -8.65
C ASP A 75 -11.93 -4.55 -9.70
N GLY A 76 -11.69 -4.17 -10.96
CA GLY A 76 -12.60 -4.33 -12.10
C GLY A 76 -13.87 -3.50 -12.02
N TYR A 77 -13.76 -2.23 -11.64
CA TYR A 77 -14.90 -1.31 -11.63
C TYR A 77 -15.01 -0.56 -12.95
N VAL A 78 -16.23 -0.39 -13.45
CA VAL A 78 -16.50 0.38 -14.67
C VAL A 78 -17.79 1.18 -14.49
N SER A 79 -17.73 2.46 -14.83
CA SER A 79 -18.90 3.34 -14.91
C SER A 79 -19.53 3.21 -16.30
N LEU A 80 -20.79 2.78 -16.36
CA LEU A 80 -21.46 2.58 -17.65
C LEU A 80 -22.05 3.89 -18.17
N PRO A 81 -22.04 4.12 -19.50
CA PRO A 81 -22.64 5.32 -20.08
C PRO A 81 -24.18 5.32 -19.99
N TRP A 82 -24.82 4.16 -19.95
CA TRP A 82 -26.25 3.98 -19.73
C TRP A 82 -26.54 2.58 -19.16
N VAL A 83 -27.76 2.37 -18.65
CA VAL A 83 -28.22 1.05 -18.16
C VAL A 83 -28.29 0.05 -19.31
N GLY A 84 -27.63 -1.10 -19.15
CA GLY A 84 -27.60 -2.17 -20.17
C GLY A 84 -26.49 -2.05 -21.21
N ALA A 85 -25.60 -1.06 -21.10
CA ALA A 85 -24.36 -1.03 -21.88
C ALA A 85 -23.48 -2.27 -21.59
N ASP A 86 -22.68 -2.70 -22.57
CA ASP A 86 -21.72 -3.81 -22.39
C ASP A 86 -20.61 -3.38 -21.41
N PRO A 87 -20.57 -3.95 -20.19
CA PRO A 87 -19.63 -3.53 -19.18
C PRO A 87 -18.19 -3.97 -19.51
N VAL A 88 -18.00 -5.12 -20.17
CA VAL A 88 -16.66 -5.61 -20.54
C VAL A 88 -16.13 -4.79 -21.72
N GLY A 89 -16.98 -4.51 -22.71
CA GLY A 89 -16.64 -3.63 -23.83
C GLY A 89 -16.21 -2.25 -23.37
N GLU A 90 -16.97 -1.63 -22.46
CA GLU A 90 -16.64 -0.32 -21.92
C GLU A 90 -15.35 -0.34 -21.09
N TYR A 91 -15.13 -1.39 -20.28
CA TYR A 91 -13.90 -1.54 -19.52
C TYR A 91 -12.67 -1.69 -20.42
N VAL A 92 -12.72 -2.55 -21.43
CA VAL A 92 -11.61 -2.71 -22.40
C VAL A 92 -11.36 -1.41 -23.16
N ARG A 93 -12.40 -0.61 -23.42
CA ARG A 93 -12.26 0.71 -24.05
C ARG A 93 -11.56 1.71 -23.14
N GLN A 94 -11.83 1.69 -21.83
CA GLN A 94 -11.22 2.57 -20.83
C GLN A 94 -9.74 2.26 -20.58
N VAL A 95 -9.40 0.96 -20.48
CA VAL A 95 -8.01 0.53 -20.30
C VAL A 95 -7.19 0.70 -21.58
N GLY A 96 -7.86 0.78 -22.73
CA GLY A 96 -7.25 1.01 -24.02
C GLY A 96 -6.91 -0.28 -24.79
N VAL A 97 -6.54 -0.10 -26.05
CA VAL A 97 -6.11 -1.19 -26.92
C VAL A 97 -4.61 -1.42 -26.77
N GLY A 98 -4.20 -2.65 -26.49
CA GLY A 98 -2.78 -3.00 -26.43
C GLY A 98 -2.45 -4.15 -25.48
N ARG A 99 -1.22 -4.09 -24.97
CA ARG A 99 -0.64 -5.04 -24.03
C ARG A 99 -0.32 -4.31 -22.72
N LEU A 100 -0.88 -4.77 -21.61
CA LEU A 100 -0.48 -4.34 -20.28
C LEU A 100 0.44 -5.40 -19.68
N LEU A 101 1.62 -4.99 -19.19
CA LEU A 101 2.54 -5.86 -18.47
C LEU A 101 2.50 -5.49 -16.99
N VAL A 102 2.14 -6.46 -16.15
CA VAL A 102 1.96 -6.30 -14.71
C VAL A 102 2.98 -7.17 -14.01
N ALA A 103 3.81 -6.54 -13.19
CA ALA A 103 4.72 -7.22 -12.30
C ALA A 103 3.99 -7.56 -10.99
N ALA A 104 3.94 -8.85 -10.68
CA ALA A 104 3.64 -9.39 -9.37
C ALA A 104 4.96 -9.60 -8.63
N ALA A 105 5.68 -8.50 -8.38
CA ALA A 105 6.92 -8.56 -7.62
C ALA A 105 6.58 -8.90 -6.17
N ARG A 106 7.05 -10.05 -5.69
CA ARG A 106 7.12 -10.33 -4.27
C ARG A 106 8.34 -9.57 -3.77
N PRO A 107 8.21 -8.52 -2.95
CA PRO A 107 9.40 -7.78 -2.58
C PRO A 107 10.28 -8.71 -1.74
N GLU A 108 11.56 -8.87 -2.11
CA GLU A 108 12.59 -9.46 -1.24
C GLU A 108 12.96 -8.46 -0.14
N VAL A 109 11.93 -7.98 0.56
CA VAL A 109 12.03 -6.98 1.60
C VAL A 109 11.88 -7.71 2.92
N PRO A 110 12.78 -7.46 3.89
CA PRO A 110 12.73 -8.14 5.17
C PRO A 110 11.39 -7.86 5.88
N PRO A 111 10.89 -8.82 6.68
CA PRO A 111 9.68 -8.60 7.46
C PRO A 111 9.90 -7.45 8.46
N LEU A 112 8.85 -6.68 8.75
CA LEU A 112 8.90 -5.49 9.61
C LEU A 112 9.69 -5.65 10.93
N PRO A 113 9.66 -6.79 11.65
CA PRO A 113 10.47 -6.97 12.85
C PRO A 113 11.98 -6.79 12.65
N GLU A 114 12.52 -7.05 11.46
CA GLU A 114 13.94 -6.91 11.17
C GLU A 114 14.39 -5.44 11.10
N PRO A 115 13.75 -4.54 10.31
CA PRO A 115 14.00 -3.11 10.38
C PRO A 115 13.72 -2.50 11.75
N VAL A 116 12.69 -2.97 12.47
CA VAL A 116 12.45 -2.56 13.86
C VAL A 116 13.69 -2.84 14.72
N ARG A 117 14.22 -4.06 14.68
CA ARG A 117 15.42 -4.42 15.46
C ARG A 117 16.62 -3.55 15.10
N LEU A 118 16.83 -3.26 13.82
CA LEU A 118 17.91 -2.39 13.35
C LEU A 118 17.78 -0.97 13.92
N VAL A 119 16.63 -0.33 13.71
CA VAL A 119 16.35 1.05 14.14
C VAL A 119 16.43 1.18 15.67
N LEU A 120 15.91 0.20 16.40
CA LEU A 120 16.02 0.16 17.87
C LEU A 120 17.48 -0.03 18.35
N GLY A 121 18.29 -0.76 17.59
CA GLY A 121 19.73 -0.91 17.86
C GLY A 121 20.51 0.38 17.68
N LEU A 122 20.02 1.30 16.83
CA LEU A 122 20.60 2.60 16.56
C LEU A 122 20.04 3.73 17.45
N ASP A 123 19.21 3.40 18.45
CA ASP A 123 18.44 4.35 19.27
C ASP A 123 17.59 5.34 18.45
N LEU A 124 17.05 4.88 17.32
CA LEU A 124 16.16 5.65 16.45
C LEU A 124 14.68 5.26 16.67
N ALA A 125 13.78 6.01 16.05
CA ALA A 125 12.35 5.70 16.01
C ALA A 125 11.94 5.16 14.63
N LEU A 126 11.07 4.14 14.61
CA LEU A 126 10.41 3.67 13.39
C LEU A 126 8.94 4.10 13.42
N HIS A 127 8.51 4.86 12.41
CA HIS A 127 7.11 5.24 12.22
C HIS A 127 6.50 4.35 11.14
N VAL A 128 5.46 3.59 11.49
CA VAL A 128 4.72 2.73 10.57
C VAL A 128 3.29 3.23 10.47
N GLY A 129 2.96 3.90 9.37
CA GLY A 129 1.65 4.45 9.09
C GLY A 129 0.77 3.52 8.27
N VAL A 130 -0.53 3.47 8.58
CA VAL A 130 -1.56 2.74 7.82
C VAL A 130 -2.80 3.59 7.65
N LEU A 131 -3.29 3.70 6.42
CA LEU A 131 -4.54 4.35 6.08
C LEU A 131 -5.45 3.35 5.36
N ASP A 132 -6.60 3.03 5.95
CA ASP A 132 -7.58 2.11 5.34
C ASP A 132 -8.72 2.89 4.67
N LEU A 133 -8.73 2.89 3.34
CA LEU A 133 -9.77 3.52 2.51
C LEU A 133 -10.77 2.51 1.94
N ARG A 134 -10.61 1.19 2.19
CA ARG A 134 -11.42 0.15 1.53
C ARG A 134 -12.94 0.26 1.76
N ARG A 135 -13.34 0.91 2.85
CA ARG A 135 -14.75 1.08 3.26
C ARG A 135 -15.28 2.51 3.08
N ARG A 136 -14.48 3.42 2.52
CA ARG A 136 -14.85 4.83 2.38
C ARG A 136 -14.99 5.20 0.91
N ALA A 137 -16.22 5.23 0.43
CA ALA A 137 -16.52 5.75 -0.89
C ALA A 137 -16.18 7.26 -0.97
N GLY A 138 -15.56 7.67 -2.07
CA GLY A 138 -15.44 9.09 -2.43
C GLY A 138 -14.29 9.87 -1.80
N TYR A 139 -13.14 9.25 -1.50
CA TYR A 139 -11.91 10.02 -1.26
C TYR A 139 -11.38 10.51 -2.62
N PRO A 140 -11.47 11.81 -2.95
CA PRO A 140 -11.33 12.27 -4.33
C PRO A 140 -9.90 12.22 -4.87
N LEU A 141 -8.90 12.14 -3.99
CA LEU A 141 -7.48 12.29 -4.33
C LEU A 141 -6.68 10.99 -4.24
N ARG A 142 -7.25 9.89 -3.74
CA ARG A 142 -6.54 8.61 -3.59
C ARG A 142 -7.43 7.41 -3.90
N PRO A 143 -6.95 6.45 -4.70
CA PRO A 143 -7.66 5.20 -4.92
C PRO A 143 -7.92 4.46 -3.60
N ASP A 144 -9.09 3.86 -3.45
CA ASP A 144 -9.35 3.06 -2.24
C ASP A 144 -8.39 1.87 -2.15
N GLY A 145 -8.16 1.43 -0.92
CA GLY A 145 -7.16 0.42 -0.61
C GLY A 145 -6.61 0.66 0.80
N ARG A 146 -5.61 -0.12 1.16
CA ARG A 146 -4.77 0.20 2.32
C ARG A 146 -3.51 0.86 1.83
N TRP A 147 -3.12 1.93 2.49
CA TRP A 147 -1.91 2.67 2.20
C TRP A 147 -0.99 2.60 3.41
N TRP A 148 0.31 2.62 3.15
CA TRP A 148 1.37 2.37 4.10
C TRP A 148 2.45 3.44 4.01
N SER A 149 3.06 3.76 5.13
CA SER A 149 4.33 4.47 5.21
C SER A 149 5.21 3.78 6.23
N VAL A 150 6.50 3.75 5.97
CA VAL A 150 7.52 3.34 6.93
C VAL A 150 8.61 4.39 6.84
N ALA A 151 8.99 4.97 7.96
CA ALA A 151 10.03 5.99 8.00
C ALA A 151 10.89 5.82 9.26
N VAL A 152 12.20 5.99 9.09
CA VAL A 152 13.14 6.13 10.19
C VAL A 152 13.20 7.60 10.60
N ARG A 153 13.19 7.84 11.91
CA ARG A 153 13.11 9.18 12.50
C ARG A 153 14.05 9.29 13.70
N PRO A 154 14.44 10.51 14.11
CA PRO A 154 15.10 10.71 15.39
C PRO A 154 14.28 10.09 16.52
N ARG A 155 14.94 9.61 17.57
CA ARG A 155 14.30 8.98 18.72
C ARG A 155 13.07 9.72 19.22
N ASP A 156 13.21 11.02 19.45
CA ASP A 156 12.19 11.86 20.08
C ASP A 156 11.33 12.63 19.08
N ALA A 157 11.45 12.31 17.78
CA ALA A 157 10.65 12.95 16.76
C ALA A 157 9.14 12.68 16.98
N PRO A 158 8.31 13.72 16.97
CA PRO A 158 6.87 13.56 17.05
C PRO A 158 6.33 12.94 15.75
N VAL A 159 5.18 12.27 15.85
CA VAL A 159 4.40 11.90 14.66
C VAL A 159 3.79 13.18 14.09
N HIS A 160 4.15 13.55 12.86
CA HIS A 160 3.67 14.78 12.25
C HIS A 160 2.29 14.56 11.61
N PRO A 161 1.35 15.53 11.64
CA PRO A 161 0.07 15.43 10.94
C PRO A 161 0.21 15.04 9.46
N ASP A 162 1.28 15.51 8.82
CA ASP A 162 1.57 15.29 7.39
C ASP A 162 2.26 13.96 7.08
N ASP A 163 2.60 13.14 8.08
CA ASP A 163 3.17 11.79 7.89
C ASP A 163 2.09 10.80 7.38
N LEU A 164 1.47 11.10 6.24
CA LEU A 164 0.36 10.34 5.69
C LEU A 164 0.87 9.13 4.89
N PRO A 165 0.29 7.93 5.05
CA PRO A 165 0.69 6.72 4.32
C PRO A 165 0.52 6.85 2.81
N THR A 166 1.58 6.73 2.01
CA THR A 166 1.56 7.00 0.55
C THR A 166 1.81 5.77 -0.32
N ARG A 167 2.27 4.66 0.25
CA ARG A 167 2.64 3.45 -0.49
C ARG A 167 1.48 2.45 -0.51
N PRO A 168 1.28 1.68 -1.60
CA PRO A 168 0.12 0.80 -1.72
C PRO A 168 0.23 -0.45 -0.84
N SER A 169 1.45 -0.83 -0.44
CA SER A 169 1.66 -1.98 0.44
C SER A 169 2.76 -1.70 1.46
N LEU A 170 2.72 -2.48 2.55
CA LEU A 170 3.78 -2.46 3.57
C LEU A 170 5.14 -2.81 2.97
N ALA A 171 5.17 -3.73 2.00
CA ALA A 171 6.41 -4.17 1.41
C ALA A 171 7.02 -3.05 0.53
N SER A 172 6.22 -2.33 -0.26
CA SER A 172 6.70 -1.13 -0.96
C SER A 172 7.11 0.00 -0.01
N ALA A 173 6.46 0.13 1.15
CA ALA A 173 6.85 1.12 2.16
C ALA A 173 8.17 0.78 2.83
N LEU A 174 8.40 -0.51 3.11
CA LEU A 174 9.67 -0.99 3.66
C LEU A 174 10.81 -0.90 2.64
N ASP A 175 10.56 -1.24 1.37
CA ASP A 175 11.53 -1.09 0.30
C ASP A 175 12.00 0.36 0.14
N ASP A 176 11.05 1.30 0.10
CA ASP A 176 11.31 2.74 0.04
C ASP A 176 12.11 3.24 1.25
N CYS A 177 11.72 2.81 2.46
CA CYS A 177 12.43 3.13 3.69
C CYS A 177 13.87 2.59 3.70
N LEU A 178 14.07 1.35 3.25
CA LEU A 178 15.40 0.72 3.21
C LEU A 178 16.29 1.33 2.13
N THR A 179 15.70 1.74 1.00
CA THR A 179 16.40 2.43 -0.10
C THR A 179 16.99 3.76 0.37
N HIS A 180 16.24 4.52 1.18
CA HIS A 180 16.68 5.83 1.70
C HIS A 180 17.36 5.75 3.07
N LEU A 181 17.45 4.56 3.68
CA LEU A 181 17.92 4.39 5.05
C LEU A 181 19.31 4.97 5.29
N ALA A 182 20.22 4.83 4.33
CA ALA A 182 21.59 5.34 4.47
C ALA A 182 21.60 6.87 4.55
N ASP A 183 20.83 7.53 3.68
CA ASP A 183 20.71 8.98 3.65
C ASP A 183 19.96 9.48 4.88
N ASP A 184 18.84 8.84 5.23
CA ASP A 184 18.07 9.13 6.44
C ASP A 184 18.96 9.03 7.69
N VAL A 185 19.73 7.95 7.84
CA VAL A 185 20.63 7.79 9.01
C VAL A 185 21.75 8.83 8.97
N ALA A 186 22.31 9.15 7.80
CA ALA A 186 23.36 10.16 7.69
C ALA A 186 22.87 11.56 8.05
N GLU A 187 21.62 11.90 7.72
CA GLU A 187 20.97 13.16 8.16
C GLU A 187 20.66 13.20 9.66
N LEU A 188 20.49 12.03 10.29
CA LEU A 188 20.13 11.89 11.70
C LEU A 188 21.33 11.83 12.65
N VAL A 189 22.51 11.49 12.14
CA VAL A 189 23.77 11.58 12.86
C VAL A 189 24.20 13.04 12.87
N HIS A 190 24.27 13.66 14.06
CA HIS A 190 24.80 15.01 14.21
C HIS A 190 26.18 15.13 13.55
N THR A 191 26.37 16.20 12.77
CA THR A 191 27.59 16.50 12.00
C THR A 191 28.77 16.94 12.87
N ASP A 192 28.71 16.69 14.19
CA ASP A 192 29.80 16.99 15.12
C ASP A 192 30.78 15.81 15.14
N PRO A 193 31.99 15.94 14.58
CA PRO A 193 32.98 14.87 14.56
C PRO A 193 33.50 14.48 15.96
N ASP A 194 33.23 15.31 16.98
CA ASP A 194 33.62 15.05 18.36
C ASP A 194 32.50 14.38 19.19
N GLU A 195 31.28 14.25 18.63
CA GLU A 195 30.18 13.55 19.30
C GLU A 195 30.20 12.05 18.91
N PRO A 196 30.48 11.13 19.86
CA PRO A 196 30.52 9.72 19.55
C PRO A 196 29.14 9.22 19.12
N LEU A 197 29.10 8.60 17.93
CA LEU A 197 27.95 7.81 17.48
C LEU A 197 27.50 6.86 18.60
N PRO A 198 26.22 6.86 19.00
CA PRO A 198 25.73 5.93 19.99
C PRO A 198 26.02 4.50 19.51
N VAL A 199 26.92 3.82 20.20
CA VAL A 199 27.27 2.42 19.90
C VAL A 199 26.01 1.58 20.10
N PRO A 200 25.66 0.66 19.17
CA PRO A 200 24.54 -0.27 19.36
C PRO A 200 24.75 -1.12 20.62
N GLY A 201 24.25 -0.62 21.75
CA GLY A 201 24.64 -1.10 23.08
C GLY A 201 23.78 -2.23 23.62
N SER A 202 22.97 -2.88 22.79
CA SER A 202 22.06 -3.93 23.27
C SER A 202 22.25 -5.27 22.56
N PRO A 203 22.13 -6.38 23.33
CA PRO A 203 22.01 -7.70 22.72
C PRO A 203 20.82 -7.69 21.76
N ALA A 204 20.93 -8.47 20.69
CA ALA A 204 19.89 -8.60 19.67
C ALA A 204 18.53 -8.78 20.36
N CYS A 205 17.66 -7.78 20.23
CA CYS A 205 16.29 -7.90 20.70
C CYS A 205 15.64 -9.01 19.86
N GLU A 206 15.14 -10.05 20.52
CA GLU A 206 14.32 -11.08 19.86
C GLU A 206 13.21 -10.37 19.08
N PRO A 207 12.89 -10.81 17.84
CA PRO A 207 11.83 -10.20 17.07
C PRO A 207 10.53 -10.32 17.87
N GLY A 208 10.06 -9.19 18.40
CA GLY A 208 8.77 -9.11 19.07
C GLY A 208 7.65 -9.54 18.12
N THR A 209 6.49 -9.88 18.68
CA THR A 209 5.28 -10.24 17.92
C THR A 209 5.04 -9.25 16.78
N ASP A 210 4.86 -9.75 15.55
CA ASP A 210 4.58 -8.94 14.36
C ASP A 210 3.42 -7.95 14.64
N PRO A 211 3.66 -6.62 14.61
CA PRO A 211 2.63 -5.65 14.94
C PRO A 211 1.62 -5.45 13.80
N VAL A 212 1.91 -5.95 12.59
CA VAL A 212 1.10 -5.71 11.38
C VAL A 212 -0.36 -6.15 11.55
N PRO A 213 -0.70 -7.34 12.09
CA PRO A 213 -2.10 -7.74 12.24
C PRO A 213 -2.89 -6.84 13.20
N ALA A 214 -2.26 -6.37 14.28
CA ALA A 214 -2.89 -5.47 15.24
C ALA A 214 -3.12 -4.08 14.64
N LEU A 215 -2.09 -3.53 13.98
CA LEU A 215 -2.16 -2.23 13.33
C LEU A 215 -3.21 -2.20 12.21
N VAL A 216 -3.31 -3.27 11.42
CA VAL A 216 -4.34 -3.43 10.39
C VAL A 216 -5.76 -3.44 10.98
N ARG A 217 -5.98 -4.14 12.10
CA ARG A 217 -7.28 -4.16 12.78
C ARG A 217 -7.65 -2.76 13.27
N LEU A 218 -6.68 -2.05 13.84
CA LEU A 218 -6.89 -0.70 14.35
C LEU A 218 -7.17 0.32 13.22
N ALA A 219 -6.42 0.26 12.12
CA ALA A 219 -6.69 1.09 10.95
C ALA A 219 -8.09 0.82 10.35
N ALA A 220 -8.55 -0.43 10.37
CA ALA A 220 -9.90 -0.78 9.93
C ALA A 220 -11.01 -0.23 10.86
N GLN A 221 -10.73 -0.05 12.16
CA GLN A 221 -11.64 0.60 13.12
C GLN A 221 -11.71 2.11 12.92
N HIS A 222 -10.65 2.71 12.37
CA HIS A 222 -10.54 4.14 12.05
C HIS A 222 -10.52 4.39 10.53
N ALA A 223 -11.38 3.70 9.78
CA ALA A 223 -11.41 3.79 8.32
C ALA A 223 -11.49 5.26 7.83
N GLY A 224 -10.66 5.61 6.85
CA GLY A 224 -10.54 6.97 6.34
C GLY A 224 -9.70 7.92 7.20
N ARG A 225 -9.05 7.44 8.26
CA ARG A 225 -8.04 8.16 9.05
C ARG A 225 -6.75 7.35 9.04
N ALA A 226 -5.61 8.03 8.98
CA ALA A 226 -4.32 7.38 9.11
C ALA A 226 -4.04 7.04 10.58
N VAL A 227 -3.44 5.89 10.81
CA VAL A 227 -2.97 5.43 12.11
C VAL A 227 -1.48 5.14 12.00
N THR A 228 -0.67 5.72 12.88
CA THR A 228 0.78 5.59 12.89
C THR A 228 1.24 4.94 14.19
N LEU A 229 1.93 3.81 14.05
CA LEU A 229 2.66 3.16 15.13
C LEU A 229 4.07 3.75 15.19
N ARG A 230 4.42 4.41 16.28
CA ARG A 230 5.80 4.83 16.58
C ARG A 230 6.43 3.79 17.50
N VAL A 231 7.52 3.18 17.06
CA VAL A 231 8.30 2.20 17.81
C VAL A 231 9.64 2.81 18.20
N THR A 232 9.97 2.76 19.48
CA THR A 232 11.23 3.24 20.06
C THR A 232 11.74 2.23 21.07
N ARG A 233 12.96 2.43 21.57
CA ARG A 233 13.53 1.59 22.63
C ARG A 233 12.71 1.62 23.92
N ALA A 234 12.04 2.74 24.21
CA ALA A 234 11.19 2.92 25.38
C ALA A 234 9.85 2.17 25.27
N GLY A 235 9.49 1.68 24.07
CA GLY A 235 8.22 1.04 23.79
C GLY A 235 7.59 1.58 22.52
N HIS A 236 6.30 1.30 22.36
CA HIS A 236 5.52 1.73 21.21
C HIS A 236 4.37 2.64 21.64
N THR A 237 4.01 3.56 20.75
CA THR A 237 2.83 4.42 20.87
C THR A 237 2.07 4.42 19.56
N VAL A 238 0.76 4.59 19.61
CA VAL A 238 -0.11 4.58 18.45
C VAL A 238 -0.86 5.89 18.36
N HIS A 239 -0.81 6.48 17.16
CA HIS A 239 -1.30 7.81 16.89
C HIS A 239 -2.35 7.75 15.78
N ARG A 240 -3.40 8.55 15.87
CA ARG A 240 -4.41 8.73 14.82
C ARG A 240 -4.31 10.14 14.26
N HIS A 241 -4.32 10.27 12.94
CA HIS A 241 -4.33 11.54 12.23
C HIS A 241 -5.79 12.00 12.05
N ASP A 242 -6.18 13.05 12.74
CA ASP A 242 -7.48 13.71 12.65
C ASP A 242 -7.34 15.05 11.89
N ASP A 243 -8.47 15.66 11.50
CA ASP A 243 -8.45 16.97 10.81
C ASP A 243 -7.83 18.09 11.67
N GLY A 244 -7.82 17.93 13.00
CA GLY A 244 -7.23 18.87 13.95
C GLY A 244 -5.82 18.53 14.41
N GLY A 245 -5.16 17.56 13.76
CA GLY A 245 -3.80 17.11 14.11
C GLY A 245 -3.75 15.65 14.57
N VAL A 246 -2.63 15.28 15.21
CA VAL A 246 -2.35 13.89 15.62
C VAL A 246 -2.79 13.66 17.07
N ARG A 247 -3.50 12.56 17.32
CA ARG A 247 -3.93 12.15 18.67
C ARG A 247 -3.33 10.80 19.06
N LEU A 248 -2.73 10.73 20.25
CA LEU A 248 -2.33 9.47 20.88
C LEU A 248 -3.58 8.65 21.24
N ILE A 249 -3.61 7.38 20.85
CA ILE A 249 -4.74 6.45 21.06
C ILE A 249 -4.34 5.12 21.71
N GLY A 250 -3.05 4.90 21.96
CA GLY A 250 -2.52 3.70 22.59
C GLY A 250 -1.01 3.67 22.66
#